data_AF-A0A432S366-F1
#
_entry.id   AF-A0A432S366-F1
#
_cell.length_a   1.000
_cell.length_b   1.000
_cell.length_c   1.000
_cell.angle_alpha   90.00
_cell.angle_beta   90.00
_cell.angle_gamma   90.00
#
_symmetry.space_group_name_H-M   'P 1'
#
loop_
_entity.id
_entity.type
_entity.pdbx_description
1 polymer ?
#
loop_
_entity_poly.entity_id
_entity_poly.type
_entity_poly.pdbx_seq_one_letter_code
_entity_poly.pdbx_strand_id
1 'polypeptide(L)'
;MEKKTKETQNLSQNNQTNSSTTNLSRRDFLKASAVVAAAMSVGMNIPEELVQKAEAGEKGWRWDKAVCRFCGTGCGIMIAVKNDRIVAVKGDPKAPVNKGLNCIKGYFTAKIMYGADRLTKPLLRVNEKGEFDKRGKFKPVSWKKAYEVMAQQFKKAYNELGPEGVAIFGSGQYTIMEGYAAAKLMKAGFRSNNIDPNARHCMASAVVGFIQTYGIDEPPGCYDDIELTDTIFVWGSNMAEMHPILWARVTDRKLSDPDRVKVVVLSTFRHRTMDLADIDIVFRPQTDLAIMNYIAREIVYNHPEAIDWDFVKNHCVFTTGPIDTGYGMRHPNEAKKLGYSAKELKIINKEAAKRVSDLEAPALSVYGYKKGDLIKMNNRKSAGKHWVISFEEFKKALEPYTLDYVARIAKGDPDEPLEQFKAKLKKMAELYIDKNRKAVTFWTMGFNQ
;
A
#
# COMPACT_ATOMS: atom_id res chain seq x y z
N MET A 1 -13.58 97.94 -30.00
CA MET A 1 -12.92 97.62 -31.28
C MET A 1 -13.03 96.12 -31.46
N GLU A 2 -14.17 95.65 -31.98
CA GLU A 2 -14.35 95.23 -33.37
C GLU A 2 -13.43 94.06 -33.74
N LYS A 3 -13.99 92.84 -33.87
CA LYS A 3 -14.23 92.12 -35.16
C LYS A 3 -12.91 91.86 -35.92
N LYS A 4 -12.52 90.66 -36.35
CA LYS A 4 -13.32 89.59 -36.96
C LYS A 4 -12.40 88.42 -37.39
N THR A 5 -12.92 87.19 -37.34
CA THR A 5 -12.73 86.02 -38.25
C THR A 5 -11.34 85.37 -38.45
N LYS A 6 -11.18 84.07 -38.06
CA LYS A 6 -11.33 82.80 -38.84
C LYS A 6 -10.08 82.51 -39.69
N GLU A 7 -9.52 81.32 -39.90
CA GLU A 7 -9.75 79.87 -39.70
C GLU A 7 -8.31 79.28 -39.75
N THR A 8 -7.89 78.16 -39.15
CA THR A 8 -8.04 76.79 -39.67
C THR A 8 -7.24 75.82 -38.76
N GLN A 9 -7.70 74.56 -38.64
CA GLN A 9 -6.98 73.32 -38.28
C GLN A 9 -6.88 72.85 -36.80
N ASN A 10 -7.93 72.11 -36.43
CA ASN A 10 -8.01 70.82 -35.73
C ASN A 10 -6.75 70.02 -35.30
N LEU A 11 -6.80 69.59 -34.03
CA LEU A 11 -6.59 68.23 -33.48
C LEU A 11 -5.31 67.43 -33.82
N SER A 12 -4.43 67.28 -32.83
CA SER A 12 -3.86 65.96 -32.46
C SER A 12 -3.35 65.95 -31.00
N GLN A 13 -4.24 65.52 -30.10
CA GLN A 13 -3.89 64.95 -28.80
C GLN A 13 -3.92 63.42 -28.90
N ASN A 14 -3.15 62.77 -28.04
CA ASN A 14 -3.00 61.32 -27.82
C ASN A 14 -2.16 60.54 -28.83
N ASN A 15 -0.95 60.18 -28.41
CA ASN A 15 -0.48 58.78 -28.44
C ASN A 15 0.89 58.61 -27.76
N GLN A 16 0.92 57.81 -26.69
CA GLN A 16 1.84 56.67 -26.46
C GLN A 16 2.11 56.43 -24.96
N THR A 17 1.15 55.81 -24.30
CA THR A 17 1.42 54.82 -23.25
C THR A 17 1.60 53.46 -23.94
N ASN A 18 2.83 52.94 -23.99
CA ASN A 18 3.07 51.53 -24.28
C ASN A 18 3.65 50.84 -23.04
N SER A 19 2.75 50.48 -22.14
CA SER A 19 2.96 49.36 -21.21
C SER A 19 2.98 48.09 -22.05
N SER A 20 4.17 47.54 -22.33
CA SER A 20 4.31 46.19 -22.88
C SER A 20 4.03 45.18 -21.77
N THR A 21 2.76 45.01 -21.41
CA THR A 21 2.28 43.79 -20.78
C THR A 21 2.48 42.67 -21.80
N THR A 22 3.57 41.91 -21.65
CA THR A 22 3.70 40.63 -22.34
C THR A 22 2.49 39.78 -21.96
N ASN A 23 1.51 39.70 -22.87
CA ASN A 23 0.36 38.80 -22.74
C ASN A 23 0.88 37.37 -22.82
N LEU A 24 1.34 36.84 -21.69
CA LEU A 24 1.74 35.45 -21.55
C LEU A 24 0.51 34.59 -21.84
N SER A 25 0.47 33.92 -23.00
CA SER A 25 -0.65 33.05 -23.31
C SER A 25 -0.65 31.87 -22.33
N ARG A 26 -1.83 31.32 -22.04
CA ARG A 26 -1.94 30.13 -21.18
C ARG A 26 -1.11 28.96 -21.72
N ARG A 27 -0.97 28.86 -23.06
CA ARG A 27 -0.14 27.84 -23.71
C ARG A 27 1.34 28.07 -23.44
N ASP A 28 1.82 29.32 -23.51
CA ASP A 28 3.23 29.65 -23.27
C ASP A 28 3.62 29.43 -21.82
N PHE A 29 2.73 29.81 -20.88
CA PHE A 29 2.87 29.47 -19.47
C PHE A 29 2.99 27.96 -19.25
N LEU A 30 2.03 27.18 -19.75
CA LEU A 30 2.03 25.72 -19.55
C LEU A 30 3.27 25.05 -20.13
N LYS A 31 3.74 25.50 -21.30
CA LYS A 31 5.00 25.02 -21.90
C LYS A 31 6.20 25.38 -21.03
N ALA A 32 6.32 26.63 -20.59
CA ALA A 32 7.42 27.09 -19.76
C ALA A 32 7.46 26.30 -18.43
N SER A 33 6.33 26.25 -17.69
CA SER A 33 6.26 25.53 -16.41
C SER A 33 6.53 24.03 -16.55
N ALA A 34 6.08 23.38 -17.63
CA ALA A 34 6.34 21.97 -17.87
C ALA A 34 7.83 21.70 -18.14
N VAL A 35 8.48 22.53 -18.97
CA VAL A 35 9.91 22.42 -19.27
C VAL A 35 10.74 22.66 -18.01
N VAL A 36 10.41 23.69 -17.22
CA VAL A 36 11.11 23.99 -15.95
C VAL A 36 10.99 22.82 -14.98
N ALA A 37 9.77 22.30 -14.77
CA ALA A 37 9.55 21.18 -13.86
C ALA A 37 10.31 19.91 -14.28
N ALA A 38 10.31 19.58 -15.57
CA ALA A 38 11.05 18.44 -16.11
C ALA A 38 12.56 18.62 -15.95
N ALA A 39 13.12 19.74 -16.38
CA ALA A 39 14.55 20.03 -16.29
C ALA A 39 15.07 20.01 -14.84
N MET A 40 14.30 20.55 -13.88
CA MET A 40 14.66 20.47 -12.46
C MET A 40 14.69 19.04 -11.93
N SER A 41 13.77 18.17 -12.39
CA SER A 41 13.73 16.77 -11.94
C SER A 41 14.92 15.93 -12.40
N VAL A 42 15.59 16.34 -13.49
CA VAL A 42 16.79 15.67 -14.02
C VAL A 42 18.07 16.50 -13.85
N GLY A 43 18.02 17.59 -13.07
CA GLY A 43 19.20 18.42 -12.77
C GLY A 43 19.78 19.20 -13.95
N MET A 44 19.00 19.51 -14.98
CA MET A 44 19.44 20.29 -16.14
C MET A 44 19.40 21.80 -15.89
N ASN A 45 20.34 22.54 -16.49
CA ASN A 45 20.33 24.01 -16.50
C ASN A 45 19.16 24.57 -17.31
N ILE A 46 18.54 25.63 -16.79
CA ILE A 46 17.31 26.22 -17.35
C ILE A 46 17.57 27.68 -17.72
N PRO A 47 17.20 28.14 -18.93
CA PRO A 47 17.29 29.55 -19.29
C PRO A 47 16.49 30.45 -18.35
N GLU A 48 17.08 31.55 -17.90
CA GLU A 48 16.48 32.45 -16.90
C GLU A 48 15.16 33.08 -17.39
N GLU A 49 15.05 33.38 -18.68
CA GLU A 49 13.80 33.89 -19.29
C GLU A 49 12.62 32.90 -19.16
N LEU A 50 12.89 31.60 -19.21
CA LEU A 50 11.88 30.55 -19.03
C LEU A 50 11.42 30.48 -17.57
N VAL A 51 12.34 30.64 -16.63
CA VAL A 51 12.04 30.70 -15.19
C VAL A 51 11.18 31.92 -14.90
N GLN A 52 11.58 33.10 -15.38
CA GLN A 52 10.83 34.35 -15.19
C GLN A 52 9.41 34.29 -15.79
N LYS A 53 9.25 33.67 -16.98
CA LYS A 53 7.92 33.46 -17.59
C LYS A 53 7.04 32.53 -16.75
N ALA A 54 7.61 31.47 -16.17
CA ALA A 54 6.88 30.59 -15.26
C ALA A 54 6.47 31.33 -13.97
N GLU A 55 7.40 32.07 -13.35
CA GLU A 55 7.14 32.83 -12.12
C GLU A 55 6.09 33.93 -12.31
N ALA A 56 6.12 34.63 -13.45
CA ALA A 56 5.11 35.64 -13.78
C ALA A 56 3.69 35.05 -13.84
N GLY A 57 3.54 33.83 -14.37
CA GLY A 57 2.26 33.11 -14.40
C GLY A 57 1.78 32.60 -13.03
N GLU A 58 2.70 32.45 -12.09
CA GLU A 58 2.44 32.02 -10.71
C GLU A 58 2.25 33.22 -9.75
N LYS A 59 2.13 34.45 -10.25
CA LYS A 59 2.00 35.66 -9.42
C LYS A 59 0.82 35.56 -8.43
N GLY A 60 1.15 35.76 -7.15
CA GLY A 60 0.23 35.71 -6.02
C GLY A 60 -0.11 34.29 -5.56
N TRP A 61 0.64 33.28 -5.99
CA TRP A 61 0.51 31.91 -5.49
C TRP A 61 1.43 31.75 -4.27
N ARG A 62 0.93 31.07 -3.23
CA ARG A 62 1.75 30.60 -2.12
C ARG A 62 2.01 29.11 -2.29
N TRP A 63 3.27 28.71 -2.35
CA TRP A 63 3.68 27.31 -2.44
C TRP A 63 4.09 26.77 -1.08
N ASP A 64 3.43 25.71 -0.63
CA ASP A 64 3.73 25.03 0.63
C ASP A 64 4.02 23.54 0.40
N LYS A 65 4.84 22.95 1.27
CA LYS A 65 5.13 21.51 1.25
C LYS A 65 3.99 20.72 1.87
N ALA A 66 3.73 19.55 1.30
CA ALA A 66 2.85 18.53 1.87
C ALA A 66 3.31 17.13 1.47
N VAL A 67 2.68 16.11 2.04
CA VAL A 67 2.83 14.72 1.61
C VAL A 67 1.63 14.35 0.73
N CYS A 68 1.87 13.57 -0.32
CA CYS A 68 0.83 13.03 -1.18
C CYS A 68 -0.26 12.32 -0.37
N ARG A 69 -1.54 12.59 -0.66
CA ARG A 69 -2.68 12.10 0.14
C ARG A 69 -3.03 10.61 -0.10
N PHE A 70 -2.31 9.91 -0.98
CA PHE A 70 -2.69 8.59 -1.47
C PHE A 70 -1.90 7.43 -0.83
N CYS A 71 -1.00 6.79 -1.56
CA CYS A 71 -0.35 5.53 -1.17
C CYS A 71 0.80 5.73 -0.16
N GLY A 72 1.22 4.62 0.45
CA GLY A 72 2.29 4.57 1.45
C GLY A 72 3.69 4.93 0.96
N THR A 73 3.90 5.17 -0.34
CA THR A 73 5.20 5.68 -0.84
C THR A 73 5.56 7.02 -0.22
N GLY A 74 4.60 7.88 0.12
CA GLY A 74 4.87 9.12 0.83
C GLY A 74 5.60 10.19 -0.01
N CYS A 75 5.29 10.30 -1.31
CA CYS A 75 5.88 11.34 -2.17
C CYS A 75 5.69 12.75 -1.57
N GLY A 76 6.77 13.53 -1.52
CA GLY A 76 6.70 14.95 -1.18
C GLY A 76 6.15 15.75 -2.34
N ILE A 77 5.21 16.64 -2.06
CA ILE A 77 4.56 17.50 -3.04
C ILE A 77 4.60 18.95 -2.61
N MET A 78 4.52 19.84 -3.60
CA MET A 78 4.31 21.27 -3.41
C MET A 78 2.88 21.63 -3.81
N ILE A 79 2.17 22.37 -2.97
CA ILE A 79 0.79 22.81 -3.18
C ILE A 79 0.78 24.33 -3.37
N ALA A 80 0.25 24.81 -4.49
CA ALA A 80 0.02 26.23 -4.72
C ALA A 80 -1.39 26.63 -4.28
N VAL A 81 -1.48 27.65 -3.43
CA VAL A 81 -2.73 28.25 -2.98
C VAL A 81 -2.86 29.67 -3.48
N LYS A 82 -4.04 30.01 -4.01
CA LYS A 82 -4.45 31.38 -4.35
C LYS A 82 -5.93 31.54 -4.03
N ASN A 83 -6.29 32.63 -3.35
CA ASN A 83 -7.68 32.95 -2.97
C ASN A 83 -8.38 31.75 -2.28
N ASP A 84 -7.74 31.18 -1.25
CA ASP A 84 -8.21 30.02 -0.47
C ASP A 84 -8.52 28.75 -1.28
N ARG A 85 -7.92 28.63 -2.47
CA ARG A 85 -8.06 27.44 -3.32
C ARG A 85 -6.70 26.91 -3.74
N ILE A 86 -6.60 25.58 -3.79
CA ILE A 86 -5.49 24.91 -4.44
C ILE A 86 -5.65 25.11 -5.95
N VAL A 87 -4.66 25.74 -6.56
CA VAL A 87 -4.63 26.04 -8.01
C VAL A 87 -3.64 25.16 -8.77
N ALA A 88 -2.62 24.62 -8.09
CA ALA A 88 -1.67 23.69 -8.68
C ALA A 88 -1.04 22.76 -7.63
N VAL A 89 -0.56 21.60 -8.11
CA VAL A 89 0.26 20.66 -7.34
C VAL A 89 1.39 20.17 -8.25
N LYS A 90 2.61 20.07 -7.72
CA LYS A 90 3.76 19.44 -8.37
C LYS A 90 4.52 18.57 -7.36
N GLY A 91 5.38 17.66 -7.84
CA GLY A 91 6.29 16.96 -6.92
C GLY A 91 7.30 17.94 -6.34
N ASP A 92 7.71 17.75 -5.09
CA ASP A 92 8.80 18.52 -4.49
C ASP A 92 10.14 17.97 -5.01
N PRO A 93 10.94 18.74 -5.79
CA PRO A 93 12.24 18.29 -6.26
C PRO A 93 13.22 17.97 -5.13
N LYS A 94 13.01 18.58 -3.95
CA LYS A 94 13.85 18.37 -2.75
C LYS A 94 13.40 17.20 -1.89
N ALA A 95 12.27 16.55 -2.21
CA ALA A 95 11.81 15.40 -1.45
C ALA A 95 12.58 14.13 -1.86
N PRO A 96 13.29 13.45 -0.94
CA PRO A 96 14.19 12.34 -1.28
C PRO A 96 13.45 11.12 -1.84
N VAL A 97 12.20 10.92 -1.43
CA VAL A 97 11.37 9.80 -1.88
C VAL A 97 11.18 9.79 -3.40
N ASN A 98 10.83 10.94 -3.97
CA ASN A 98 10.32 11.06 -5.32
C ASN A 98 11.11 12.00 -6.24
N LYS A 99 12.03 12.82 -5.70
CA LYS A 99 12.91 13.73 -6.46
C LYS A 99 12.14 14.56 -7.52
N GLY A 100 10.95 15.05 -7.14
CA GLY A 100 10.08 15.83 -8.02
C GLY A 100 9.08 15.04 -8.88
N LEU A 101 9.19 13.72 -8.97
CA LEU A 101 8.26 12.89 -9.72
C LEU A 101 6.93 12.70 -8.98
N ASN A 102 5.86 12.48 -9.76
CA ASN A 102 4.55 12.08 -9.26
C ASN A 102 3.93 11.02 -10.18
N CYS A 103 3.05 10.19 -9.62
CA CYS A 103 2.15 9.38 -10.45
C CYS A 103 0.89 10.19 -10.80
N ILE A 104 0.03 9.62 -11.66
CA ILE A 104 -1.20 10.27 -12.11
C ILE A 104 -2.10 10.74 -10.95
N LYS A 105 -2.19 9.96 -9.87
CA LYS A 105 -2.96 10.32 -8.67
C LYS A 105 -2.39 11.59 -8.03
N GLY A 106 -1.06 11.65 -7.88
CA GLY A 106 -0.33 12.78 -7.32
C GLY A 106 -0.58 14.09 -8.09
N TYR A 107 -0.48 14.04 -9.42
CA TYR A 107 -0.72 15.22 -10.28
C TYR A 107 -2.15 15.77 -10.18
N PHE A 108 -3.15 14.93 -9.85
CA PHE A 108 -4.55 15.35 -9.72
C PHE A 108 -5.00 15.58 -8.27
N THR A 109 -4.08 15.55 -7.29
CA THR A 109 -4.40 15.78 -5.87
C THR A 109 -5.12 17.12 -5.63
N ALA A 110 -4.82 18.16 -6.42
CA ALA A 110 -5.51 19.45 -6.34
C ALA A 110 -7.03 19.38 -6.48
N LYS A 111 -7.56 18.34 -7.16
CA LYS A 111 -8.98 18.23 -7.51
C LYS A 111 -9.82 17.46 -6.50
N ILE A 112 -9.21 16.60 -5.67
CA ILE A 112 -9.95 15.66 -4.79
C ILE A 112 -10.84 16.37 -3.76
N MET A 113 -10.53 17.62 -3.50
CA MET A 113 -11.24 18.48 -2.58
C MET A 113 -12.46 19.17 -3.20
N TYR A 114 -12.64 19.15 -4.53
CA TYR A 114 -13.63 20.00 -5.18
C TYR A 114 -14.76 19.21 -5.87
N GLY A 115 -15.03 17.99 -5.40
CA GLY A 115 -16.23 17.25 -5.79
C GLY A 115 -17.49 18.08 -5.47
N ALA A 116 -18.43 18.11 -6.41
CA ALA A 116 -19.65 18.93 -6.31
C ALA A 116 -20.57 18.51 -5.15
N ASP A 117 -20.42 17.28 -4.68
CA ASP A 117 -21.19 16.62 -3.64
C ASP A 117 -20.47 16.59 -2.27
N ARG A 118 -19.41 17.40 -2.09
CA ARG A 118 -18.71 17.52 -0.81
C ARG A 118 -19.73 17.81 0.31
N LEU A 119 -19.72 16.97 1.35
CA LEU A 119 -20.56 17.18 2.53
C LEU A 119 -20.21 18.52 3.21
N THR A 120 -21.19 19.41 3.30
CA THR A 120 -21.05 20.76 3.90
C THR A 120 -21.78 20.94 5.22
N LYS A 121 -22.69 20.02 5.55
CA LYS A 121 -23.48 20.02 6.79
C LYS A 121 -23.61 18.60 7.33
N PRO A 122 -23.71 18.42 8.66
CA PRO A 122 -24.12 17.14 9.24
C PRO A 122 -25.47 16.68 8.66
N LEU A 123 -25.58 15.38 8.36
CA LEU A 123 -26.80 14.76 7.87
C LEU A 123 -27.30 13.74 8.90
N LEU A 124 -28.55 13.89 9.35
CA LEU A 124 -29.18 12.99 10.30
C LEU A 124 -30.39 12.31 9.65
N ARG A 125 -30.58 11.01 9.88
CA ARG A 125 -31.82 10.34 9.51
C ARG A 125 -32.93 10.76 10.47
N VAL A 126 -34.01 11.32 9.93
CA VAL A 126 -35.12 11.84 10.74
C VAL A 126 -36.48 11.38 10.23
N ASN A 127 -37.44 11.31 11.15
CA ASN A 127 -38.86 11.13 10.86
C ASN A 127 -39.50 12.47 10.40
N GLU A 128 -40.82 12.47 10.21
CA GLU A 128 -41.58 13.67 9.80
C GLU A 128 -41.52 14.80 10.83
N LYS A 129 -41.38 14.47 12.12
CA LYS A 129 -41.25 15.42 13.23
C LYS A 129 -39.83 15.99 13.39
N GLY A 130 -38.87 15.54 12.59
CA GLY A 130 -37.47 15.99 12.66
C GLY A 130 -36.65 15.32 13.77
N GLU A 131 -37.16 14.24 14.36
CA GLU A 131 -36.47 13.45 15.40
C GLU A 131 -35.67 12.32 14.76
N PHE A 132 -34.63 11.84 15.45
CA PHE A 132 -33.81 10.74 14.96
C PHE A 132 -34.65 9.48 14.73
N ASP A 133 -34.55 8.90 13.53
CA ASP A 133 -35.19 7.64 13.16
C ASP A 133 -34.26 6.83 12.25
N LYS A 134 -33.99 5.58 12.62
CA LYS A 134 -33.11 4.68 11.85
C LYS A 134 -33.64 4.41 10.44
N ARG A 135 -34.96 4.41 10.25
CA ARG A 135 -35.65 4.22 8.96
C ARG A 135 -35.93 5.54 8.24
N GLY A 136 -35.64 6.67 8.88
CA GLY A 136 -35.82 8.00 8.31
C GLY A 136 -34.88 8.32 7.13
N LYS A 137 -35.22 9.40 6.42
CA LYS A 137 -34.39 9.96 5.34
C LYS A 137 -33.40 10.97 5.91
N PHE A 138 -32.24 11.12 5.26
CA PHE A 138 -31.26 12.13 5.65
C PHE A 138 -31.82 13.54 5.46
N LYS A 139 -31.69 14.37 6.49
CA LYS A 139 -31.90 15.82 6.41
C LYS A 139 -30.71 16.56 7.03
N PRO A 140 -30.35 17.76 6.52
CA PRO A 140 -29.32 18.59 7.15
C PRO A 140 -29.71 19.01 8.57
N VAL A 141 -28.76 18.96 9.50
CA VAL A 141 -28.92 19.44 10.88
C VAL A 141 -27.72 20.29 11.31
N SER A 142 -27.85 21.02 12.42
CA SER A 142 -26.72 21.73 13.02
C SER A 142 -25.74 20.76 13.68
N TRP A 143 -24.49 21.17 13.83
CA TRP A 143 -23.49 20.42 14.60
C TRP A 143 -23.93 20.14 16.04
N LYS A 144 -24.58 21.13 16.69
CA LYS A 144 -25.13 20.96 18.05
C LYS A 144 -26.11 19.78 18.09
N LYS A 145 -27.08 19.73 17.17
CA LYS A 145 -28.07 18.64 17.10
C LYS A 145 -27.43 17.30 16.79
N ALA A 146 -26.44 17.26 15.89
CA ALA A 146 -25.71 16.04 15.57
C ALA A 146 -25.01 15.47 16.82
N TYR A 147 -24.28 16.31 17.57
CA TYR A 147 -23.61 15.89 18.79
C TYR A 147 -24.56 15.51 19.93
N GLU A 148 -25.70 16.21 20.08
CA GLU A 148 -26.73 15.84 21.06
C GLU A 148 -27.24 14.42 20.83
N VAL A 149 -27.58 14.08 19.58
CA VAL A 149 -28.06 12.73 19.23
C VAL A 149 -26.94 11.70 19.39
N MET A 150 -25.71 12.00 18.95
CA MET A 150 -24.57 11.11 19.15
C MET A 150 -24.32 10.82 20.64
N ALA A 151 -24.34 11.84 21.50
CA ALA A 151 -24.15 11.68 22.93
C ALA A 151 -25.28 10.88 23.60
N GLN A 152 -26.54 11.10 23.17
CA GLN A 152 -27.69 10.30 23.64
C GLN A 152 -27.55 8.82 23.27
N GLN A 153 -27.23 8.52 22.01
CA GLN A 153 -27.05 7.14 21.54
C GLN A 153 -25.83 6.47 22.19
N PHE A 154 -24.73 7.20 22.32
CA PHE A 154 -23.54 6.73 23.02
C PHE A 154 -23.86 6.37 24.47
N LYS A 155 -24.46 7.28 25.24
CA LYS A 155 -24.83 7.02 26.64
C LYS A 155 -25.79 5.85 26.77
N LYS A 156 -26.77 5.73 25.87
CA LYS A 156 -27.69 4.58 25.87
C LYS A 156 -26.92 3.26 25.71
N ALA A 157 -26.14 3.13 24.63
CA ALA A 157 -25.40 1.90 24.36
C ALA A 157 -24.36 1.59 25.46
N TYR A 158 -23.66 2.62 25.95
CA TYR A 158 -22.66 2.48 27.00
C TYR A 158 -23.26 2.09 28.35
N ASN A 159 -24.42 2.66 28.72
CA ASN A 159 -25.09 2.30 29.98
C ASN A 159 -25.67 0.89 29.94
N GLU A 160 -26.10 0.41 28.77
CA GLU A 160 -26.70 -0.92 28.58
C GLU A 160 -25.65 -2.03 28.45
N LEU A 161 -24.59 -1.79 27.66
CA LEU A 161 -23.61 -2.81 27.25
C LEU A 161 -22.20 -2.56 27.80
N GLY A 162 -22.02 -1.50 28.60
CA GLY A 162 -20.72 -1.08 29.11
C GLY A 162 -19.75 -0.63 27.99
N PRO A 163 -18.43 -0.67 28.25
CA PRO A 163 -17.41 -0.29 27.28
C PRO A 163 -17.43 -1.07 25.97
N GLU A 164 -17.96 -2.30 25.96
CA GLU A 164 -18.03 -3.14 24.75
C GLU A 164 -19.17 -2.71 23.80
N GLY A 165 -20.12 -1.89 24.26
CA GLY A 165 -21.24 -1.38 23.46
C GLY A 165 -20.89 -0.27 22.46
N VAL A 166 -19.68 0.26 22.52
CA VAL A 166 -19.23 1.41 21.71
C VAL A 166 -17.97 1.05 20.95
N ALA A 167 -17.80 1.61 19.75
CA ALA A 167 -16.66 1.31 18.89
C ALA A 167 -16.27 2.50 17.99
N ILE A 168 -14.99 2.54 17.60
CA ILE A 168 -14.48 3.39 16.52
C ILE A 168 -13.85 2.49 15.45
N PHE A 169 -14.30 2.64 14.21
CA PHE A 169 -13.57 2.11 13.06
C PHE A 169 -12.69 3.22 12.48
N GLY A 170 -11.39 3.14 12.77
CA GLY A 170 -10.41 4.18 12.46
C GLY A 170 -9.87 4.09 11.03
N SER A 171 -8.84 4.88 10.75
CA SER A 171 -8.21 4.89 9.42
C SER A 171 -6.70 5.12 9.49
N GLY A 172 -5.93 4.37 8.69
CA GLY A 172 -4.51 4.66 8.44
C GLY A 172 -4.28 5.94 7.63
N GLN A 173 -5.35 6.63 7.23
CA GLN A 173 -5.29 7.93 6.57
C GLN A 173 -5.59 9.11 7.50
N TYR A 174 -5.72 8.84 8.81
CA TYR A 174 -5.67 9.88 9.81
C TYR A 174 -4.29 10.53 9.84
N THR A 175 -4.26 11.78 10.27
CA THR A 175 -3.04 12.34 10.84
C THR A 175 -2.66 11.56 12.11
N ILE A 176 -1.37 11.62 12.47
CA ILE A 176 -0.89 10.98 13.71
C ILE A 176 -1.69 11.49 14.92
N MET A 177 -1.96 12.80 14.97
CA MET A 177 -2.66 13.45 16.06
C MET A 177 -4.12 12.99 16.17
N GLU A 178 -4.83 12.83 15.05
CA GLU A 178 -6.21 12.30 15.05
C GLU A 178 -6.26 10.86 15.55
N GLY A 179 -5.34 10.00 15.07
CA GLY A 179 -5.24 8.61 15.53
C GLY A 179 -4.95 8.50 17.03
N TYR A 180 -4.02 9.32 17.52
CA TYR A 180 -3.67 9.37 18.95
C TYR A 180 -4.84 9.87 19.80
N ALA A 181 -5.55 10.91 19.36
CA ALA A 181 -6.73 11.42 20.04
C ALA A 181 -7.85 10.37 20.10
N ALA A 182 -8.13 9.67 19.00
CA ALA A 182 -9.12 8.59 18.95
C ALA A 182 -8.75 7.43 19.88
N ALA A 183 -7.46 7.05 19.93
CA ALA A 183 -6.96 6.03 20.84
C ALA A 183 -7.12 6.43 22.31
N LYS A 184 -6.76 7.66 22.68
CA LYS A 184 -6.97 8.17 24.05
C LYS A 184 -8.44 8.23 24.42
N LEU A 185 -9.28 8.72 23.51
CA LEU A 185 -10.73 8.78 23.73
C LEU A 185 -11.31 7.40 24.03
N MET A 186 -10.99 6.39 23.21
CA MET A 186 -11.51 5.04 23.38
C MET A 186 -10.90 4.31 24.57
N LYS A 187 -9.57 4.23 24.64
CA LYS A 187 -8.86 3.38 25.62
C LYS A 187 -8.84 3.99 27.01
N ALA A 188 -8.60 5.29 27.13
CA ALA A 188 -8.52 5.97 28.42
C ALA A 188 -9.84 6.62 28.84
N GLY A 189 -10.54 7.26 27.90
CA GLY A 189 -11.82 7.92 28.18
C GLY A 189 -12.96 6.92 28.38
N PHE A 190 -13.33 6.21 27.31
CA PHE A 190 -14.44 5.26 27.31
C PHE A 190 -14.08 3.88 27.86
N ARG A 191 -12.80 3.64 28.13
CA ARG A 191 -12.26 2.39 28.67
C ARG A 191 -12.62 1.17 27.80
N SER A 192 -12.65 1.38 26.49
CA SER A 192 -12.99 0.37 25.49
C SER A 192 -11.80 0.12 24.56
N ASN A 193 -11.58 -1.15 24.22
CA ASN A 193 -10.61 -1.55 23.21
C ASN A 193 -11.22 -1.77 21.82
N ASN A 194 -12.50 -1.47 21.64
CA ASN A 194 -13.20 -1.58 20.35
C ASN A 194 -12.83 -0.43 19.40
N ILE A 195 -11.54 -0.24 19.19
CA ILE A 195 -10.97 0.67 18.20
C ILE A 195 -10.04 -0.13 17.30
N ASP A 196 -10.37 -0.19 16.02
CA ASP A 196 -9.55 -0.88 15.03
C ASP A 196 -9.63 -0.12 13.70
N PRO A 197 -8.52 0.03 12.95
CA PRO A 197 -8.50 0.80 11.72
C PRO A 197 -8.74 -0.06 10.49
N ASN A 198 -9.05 0.57 9.35
CA ASN A 198 -8.96 -0.09 8.04
C ASN A 198 -7.59 -0.75 7.76
N ALA A 199 -6.50 -0.31 8.42
CA ALA A 199 -5.18 -0.94 8.33
C ALA A 199 -5.16 -2.39 8.84
N ARG A 200 -6.17 -2.84 9.59
CA ARG A 200 -6.40 -4.26 9.90
C ARG A 200 -6.49 -5.11 8.64
N HIS A 201 -7.16 -4.59 7.62
CA HIS A 201 -7.29 -5.24 6.32
C HIS A 201 -6.03 -5.11 5.47
N CYS A 202 -4.98 -4.47 5.96
CA CYS A 202 -3.82 -4.11 5.15
C CYS A 202 -2.53 -4.67 5.75
N MET A 203 -2.14 -4.20 6.93
CA MET A 203 -0.78 -4.40 7.46
C MET A 203 -0.72 -5.37 8.63
N ALA A 204 -1.86 -5.84 9.17
CA ALA A 204 -1.88 -6.66 10.38
C ALA A 204 -0.98 -7.91 10.29
N SER A 205 -0.98 -8.62 9.17
CA SER A 205 -0.12 -9.80 8.94
C SER A 205 1.36 -9.42 8.91
N ALA A 206 1.71 -8.29 8.28
CA ALA A 206 3.08 -7.78 8.28
C ALA A 206 3.53 -7.39 9.70
N VAL A 207 2.70 -6.66 10.45
CA VAL A 207 3.00 -6.26 11.85
C VAL A 207 3.26 -7.50 12.70
N VAL A 208 2.39 -8.51 12.65
CA VAL A 208 2.59 -9.75 13.43
C VAL A 208 3.86 -10.48 12.98
N GLY A 209 4.15 -10.54 11.67
CA GLY A 209 5.38 -11.10 11.15
C GLY A 209 6.64 -10.39 11.65
N PHE A 210 6.63 -9.05 11.67
CA PHE A 210 7.73 -8.24 12.22
C PHE A 210 7.92 -8.48 13.72
N ILE A 211 6.84 -8.44 14.51
CA ILE A 211 6.91 -8.68 15.96
C ILE A 211 7.39 -10.11 16.27
N GLN A 212 6.95 -11.12 15.50
CA GLN A 212 7.39 -12.50 15.71
C GLN A 212 8.86 -12.74 15.30
N THR A 213 9.35 -12.04 14.27
CA THR A 213 10.70 -12.25 13.74
C THR A 213 11.75 -11.37 14.44
N TYR A 214 11.41 -10.12 14.73
CA TYR A 214 12.35 -9.09 15.20
C TYR A 214 11.97 -8.47 16.54
N GLY A 215 10.78 -8.74 17.08
CA GLY A 215 10.29 -8.14 18.33
C GLY A 215 9.89 -6.67 18.24
N ILE A 216 10.01 -6.05 17.06
CA ILE A 216 9.66 -4.66 16.77
C ILE A 216 9.01 -4.58 15.38
N ASP A 217 8.10 -3.62 15.21
CA ASP A 217 7.38 -3.37 13.95
C ASP A 217 8.20 -2.50 12.98
N GLU A 218 7.75 -2.48 11.73
CA GLU A 218 8.28 -1.74 10.57
C GLU A 218 9.62 -2.26 9.97
N PRO A 219 9.88 -1.98 8.67
CA PRO A 219 11.07 -2.45 7.99
C PRO A 219 12.38 -1.88 8.58
N PRO A 220 13.47 -2.69 8.67
CA PRO A 220 14.78 -2.21 9.09
C PRO A 220 15.56 -1.48 7.96
N GLY A 221 15.11 -1.63 6.69
CA GLY A 221 15.70 -0.96 5.53
C GLY A 221 14.97 0.32 5.14
N CYS A 222 15.41 0.97 4.07
CA CYS A 222 14.79 2.19 3.55
C CYS A 222 14.79 2.23 2.01
N TYR A 223 14.23 3.29 1.42
CA TYR A 223 14.11 3.34 -0.05
C TYR A 223 15.45 3.45 -0.78
N ASP A 224 16.52 3.88 -0.10
CA ASP A 224 17.85 4.00 -0.69
C ASP A 224 18.47 2.63 -1.01
N ASP A 225 17.94 1.56 -0.42
CA ASP A 225 18.31 0.18 -0.76
C ASP A 225 17.99 -0.15 -2.23
N ILE A 226 17.03 0.54 -2.86
CA ILE A 226 16.68 0.35 -4.27
C ILE A 226 17.87 0.71 -5.17
N GLU A 227 18.60 1.78 -4.86
CA GLU A 227 19.75 2.19 -5.68
C GLU A 227 21.00 1.33 -5.42
N LEU A 228 21.05 0.60 -4.32
CA LEU A 228 22.19 -0.22 -3.90
C LEU A 228 22.07 -1.70 -4.25
N THR A 229 20.86 -2.17 -4.55
CA THR A 229 20.59 -3.59 -4.77
C THR A 229 21.02 -4.07 -6.17
N ASP A 230 21.36 -5.35 -6.26
CA ASP A 230 21.67 -6.05 -7.51
C ASP A 230 20.54 -7.00 -7.93
N THR A 231 19.62 -7.30 -7.02
CA THR A 231 18.48 -8.19 -7.27
C THR A 231 17.24 -7.70 -6.54
N ILE A 232 16.13 -7.61 -7.26
CA ILE A 232 14.85 -7.13 -6.75
C ILE A 232 13.85 -8.26 -6.91
N PHE A 233 13.34 -8.77 -5.78
CA PHE A 233 12.26 -9.76 -5.76
C PHE A 233 10.95 -9.05 -5.44
N VAL A 234 9.91 -9.29 -6.24
CA VAL A 234 8.59 -8.70 -6.07
C VAL A 234 7.57 -9.82 -5.86
N TRP A 235 7.18 -10.04 -4.62
CA TRP A 235 6.24 -11.09 -4.19
C TRP A 235 4.80 -10.57 -4.14
N GLY A 236 4.09 -10.72 -5.25
CA GLY A 236 2.66 -10.37 -5.38
C GLY A 236 2.37 -8.86 -5.41
N SER A 237 3.38 -8.00 -5.34
CA SER A 237 3.20 -6.55 -5.40
C SER A 237 3.09 -6.05 -6.84
N ASN A 238 1.93 -5.48 -7.20
CA ASN A 238 1.80 -4.71 -8.42
C ASN A 238 2.33 -3.26 -8.23
N MET A 239 3.64 -3.12 -8.06
CA MET A 239 4.30 -1.85 -7.75
C MET A 239 4.09 -0.77 -8.82
N ALA A 240 4.04 -1.15 -10.10
CA ALA A 240 3.84 -0.23 -11.21
C ALA A 240 2.56 0.62 -11.07
N GLU A 241 1.53 0.08 -10.42
CA GLU A 241 0.22 0.74 -10.26
C GLU A 241 -0.03 1.21 -8.82
N MET A 242 0.47 0.45 -7.83
CA MET A 242 0.17 0.67 -6.41
C MET A 242 1.25 1.46 -5.67
N HIS A 243 2.51 1.38 -6.12
CA HIS A 243 3.65 2.17 -5.60
C HIS A 243 4.49 2.76 -6.75
N PRO A 244 3.91 3.58 -7.66
CA PRO A 244 4.54 3.84 -8.96
C PRO A 244 5.87 4.58 -8.88
N ILE A 245 6.11 5.37 -7.82
CA ILE A 245 7.39 6.08 -7.66
C ILE A 245 8.50 5.15 -7.14
N LEU A 246 8.17 4.17 -6.28
CA LEU A 246 9.14 3.13 -5.95
C LEU A 246 9.45 2.27 -7.18
N TRP A 247 8.43 1.98 -7.99
CA TRP A 247 8.64 1.27 -9.25
C TRP A 247 9.49 2.09 -10.23
N ALA A 248 9.31 3.41 -10.31
CA ALA A 248 10.16 4.27 -11.13
C ALA A 248 11.63 4.20 -10.70
N ARG A 249 11.92 4.15 -9.38
CA ARG A 249 13.28 3.96 -8.85
C ARG A 249 13.85 2.57 -9.19
N VAL A 250 13.02 1.52 -9.08
CA VAL A 250 13.40 0.16 -9.51
C VAL A 250 13.71 0.12 -11.01
N THR A 251 12.86 0.73 -11.84
CA THR A 251 13.09 0.86 -13.29
C THR A 251 14.38 1.59 -13.58
N ASP A 252 14.64 2.71 -12.91
CA ASP A 252 15.89 3.47 -13.08
C ASP A 252 17.12 2.63 -12.72
N ARG A 253 17.10 1.93 -11.57
CA ARG A 253 18.16 1.02 -11.15
C ARG A 253 18.40 -0.10 -12.18
N LYS A 254 17.33 -0.75 -12.64
CA LYS A 254 17.41 -1.85 -13.62
C LYS A 254 17.93 -1.37 -14.98
N LEU A 255 17.43 -0.25 -15.48
CA LEU A 255 17.80 0.24 -16.82
C LEU A 255 19.19 0.88 -16.85
N SER A 256 19.68 1.39 -15.71
CA SER A 256 21.04 1.94 -15.60
C SER A 256 22.14 0.87 -15.56
N ASP A 257 21.82 -0.36 -15.16
CA ASP A 257 22.76 -1.48 -15.14
C ASP A 257 22.01 -2.82 -15.41
N PRO A 258 21.54 -3.04 -16.65
CA PRO A 258 20.65 -4.16 -16.98
C PRO A 258 21.33 -5.52 -16.93
N ASP A 259 22.65 -5.56 -17.09
CA ASP A 259 23.45 -6.78 -17.05
C ASP A 259 23.59 -7.27 -15.62
N ARG A 260 23.94 -6.37 -14.69
CA ARG A 260 24.10 -6.71 -13.27
C ARG A 260 22.76 -6.80 -12.55
N VAL A 261 21.85 -5.85 -12.70
CA VAL A 261 20.61 -5.79 -11.90
C VAL A 261 19.59 -6.78 -12.43
N LYS A 262 19.01 -7.61 -11.56
CA LYS A 262 17.94 -8.55 -11.92
C LYS A 262 16.63 -8.24 -11.20
N VAL A 263 15.52 -8.32 -11.93
CA VAL A 263 14.16 -8.10 -11.41
C VAL A 263 13.35 -9.39 -11.56
N VAL A 264 12.91 -9.95 -10.44
CA VAL A 264 12.07 -11.14 -10.39
C VAL A 264 10.69 -10.74 -9.88
N VAL A 265 9.64 -11.07 -10.63
CA VAL A 265 8.26 -10.69 -10.28
C VAL A 265 7.39 -11.93 -10.22
N LEU A 266 6.82 -12.18 -9.05
CA LEU A 266 5.86 -13.24 -8.80
C LEU A 266 4.47 -12.64 -8.65
N SER A 267 3.46 -13.21 -9.31
CA SER A 267 2.07 -12.81 -9.14
C SER A 267 1.10 -13.96 -9.44
N THR A 268 -0.15 -13.82 -9.06
CA THR A 268 -1.21 -14.78 -9.42
C THR A 268 -1.84 -14.47 -10.77
N PHE A 269 -1.53 -13.31 -11.36
CA PHE A 269 -1.96 -12.89 -12.70
C PHE A 269 -0.93 -11.91 -13.30
N ARG A 270 -0.90 -11.81 -14.63
CA ARG A 270 0.00 -10.86 -15.32
C ARG A 270 -0.47 -9.41 -15.16
N HIS A 271 0.48 -8.50 -14.91
CA HIS A 271 0.23 -7.07 -14.74
C HIS A 271 1.49 -6.25 -15.05
N ARG A 272 1.37 -4.92 -15.16
CA ARG A 272 2.42 -3.99 -15.63
C ARG A 272 3.77 -4.08 -14.93
N THR A 273 3.81 -4.55 -13.68
CA THR A 273 5.08 -4.76 -12.97
C THR A 273 5.93 -5.87 -13.63
N MET A 274 5.30 -6.84 -14.30
CA MET A 274 6.02 -7.92 -14.99
C MET A 274 6.69 -7.46 -16.29
N ASP A 275 6.31 -6.30 -16.85
CA ASP A 275 6.87 -5.80 -18.11
C ASP A 275 8.38 -5.45 -18.01
N LEU A 276 8.91 -5.26 -16.80
CA LEU A 276 10.34 -5.03 -16.52
C LEU A 276 11.09 -6.30 -16.07
N ALA A 277 10.37 -7.39 -15.77
CA ALA A 277 10.95 -8.55 -15.10
C ALA A 277 11.93 -9.30 -16.01
N ASP A 278 13.09 -9.67 -15.47
CA ASP A 278 13.97 -10.69 -16.08
C ASP A 278 13.39 -12.09 -15.90
N ILE A 279 12.67 -12.31 -14.79
CA ILE A 279 11.98 -13.56 -14.46
C ILE A 279 10.56 -13.22 -13.98
N ASP A 280 9.54 -13.52 -14.77
CA ASP A 280 8.13 -13.44 -14.39
C ASP A 280 7.61 -14.82 -13.97
N ILE A 281 6.93 -14.92 -12.82
CA ILE A 281 6.36 -16.18 -12.32
C ILE A 281 4.89 -15.96 -12.04
N VAL A 282 4.03 -16.65 -12.80
CA VAL A 282 2.59 -16.72 -12.52
C VAL A 282 2.31 -17.98 -11.71
N PHE A 283 1.90 -17.81 -10.45
CA PHE A 283 1.71 -18.93 -9.50
C PHE A 283 0.26 -19.05 -9.01
N ARG A 284 -0.12 -20.23 -8.52
CA ARG A 284 -1.45 -20.46 -7.94
C ARG A 284 -1.58 -19.79 -6.58
N PRO A 285 -2.73 -19.17 -6.24
CA PRO A 285 -2.94 -18.55 -4.93
C PRO A 285 -2.56 -19.47 -3.76
N GLN A 286 -1.93 -18.91 -2.72
CA GLN A 286 -1.43 -19.59 -1.51
C GLN A 286 -0.22 -20.51 -1.69
N THR A 287 0.30 -20.68 -2.91
CA THR A 287 1.46 -21.56 -3.15
C THR A 287 2.81 -20.85 -3.04
N ASP A 288 2.80 -19.54 -2.82
CA ASP A 288 3.96 -18.76 -2.41
C ASP A 288 4.62 -19.29 -1.13
N LEU A 289 3.84 -19.77 -0.16
CA LEU A 289 4.34 -20.47 1.03
C LEU A 289 5.26 -21.64 0.66
N ALA A 290 4.88 -22.41 -0.36
CA ALA A 290 5.67 -23.55 -0.83
C ALA A 290 6.91 -23.08 -1.61
N ILE A 291 6.81 -22.00 -2.38
CA ILE A 291 7.94 -21.42 -3.12
C ILE A 291 9.00 -20.86 -2.14
N MET A 292 8.59 -20.16 -1.08
CA MET A 292 9.51 -19.69 -0.04
C MET A 292 10.22 -20.85 0.67
N ASN A 293 9.48 -21.91 1.03
CA ASN A 293 10.08 -23.10 1.62
C ASN A 293 10.98 -23.86 0.65
N TYR A 294 10.70 -23.82 -0.66
CA TYR A 294 11.61 -24.35 -1.68
C TYR A 294 12.93 -23.59 -1.70
N ILE A 295 12.91 -22.25 -1.68
CA ILE A 295 14.16 -21.46 -1.64
C ILE A 295 14.98 -21.81 -0.38
N ALA A 296 14.32 -21.87 0.79
CA ALA A 296 14.99 -22.26 2.03
C ALA A 296 15.55 -23.68 1.97
N ARG A 297 14.81 -24.63 1.37
CA ARG A 297 15.25 -26.00 1.16
C ARG A 297 16.49 -26.05 0.26
N GLU A 298 16.51 -25.31 -0.84
CA GLU A 298 17.67 -25.27 -1.74
C GLU A 298 18.91 -24.78 -1.00
N ILE A 299 18.81 -23.72 -0.19
CA ILE A 299 19.91 -23.23 0.64
C ILE A 299 20.38 -24.30 1.64
N VAL A 300 19.46 -24.97 2.35
CA VAL A 300 19.82 -25.85 3.47
C VAL A 300 20.27 -27.25 3.05
N TYR A 301 19.74 -27.78 1.94
CA TYR A 301 20.06 -29.12 1.45
C TYR A 301 21.07 -29.13 0.30
N ASN A 302 20.93 -28.22 -0.65
CA ASN A 302 21.69 -28.26 -1.89
C ASN A 302 22.85 -27.25 -1.93
N HIS A 303 22.72 -26.14 -1.20
CA HIS A 303 23.69 -25.05 -1.16
C HIS A 303 24.08 -24.63 0.27
N PRO A 304 24.45 -25.55 1.18
CA PRO A 304 24.77 -25.20 2.56
C PRO A 304 25.96 -24.23 2.69
N GLU A 305 26.80 -24.12 1.66
CA GLU A 305 27.89 -23.13 1.54
C GLU A 305 27.39 -21.68 1.45
N ALA A 306 26.13 -21.49 1.04
CA ALA A 306 25.49 -20.17 0.96
C ALA A 306 25.09 -19.63 2.35
N ILE A 307 24.96 -20.52 3.35
CA ILE A 307 24.58 -20.14 4.71
C ILE A 307 25.71 -19.34 5.35
N ASP A 308 25.39 -18.13 5.81
CA ASP A 308 26.25 -17.36 6.71
C ASP A 308 26.10 -17.89 8.14
N TRP A 309 26.94 -18.87 8.49
CA TRP A 309 26.88 -19.50 9.79
C TRP A 309 27.27 -18.59 10.94
N ASP A 310 28.10 -17.57 10.70
CA ASP A 310 28.46 -16.62 11.74
C ASP A 310 27.27 -15.73 12.07
N PHE A 311 26.54 -15.25 11.05
CA PHE A 311 25.29 -14.53 11.27
C PHE A 311 24.25 -15.41 11.96
N VAL A 312 24.01 -16.62 11.46
CA VAL A 312 22.99 -17.53 12.02
C VAL A 312 23.27 -17.86 13.49
N LYS A 313 24.52 -18.20 13.85
CA LYS A 313 24.86 -18.58 15.23
C LYS A 313 24.78 -17.40 16.20
N ASN A 314 25.10 -16.18 15.75
CA ASN A 314 25.17 -15.01 16.62
C ASN A 314 23.86 -14.21 16.68
N HIS A 315 22.98 -14.32 15.68
CA HIS A 315 21.85 -13.41 15.51
C HIS A 315 20.52 -14.10 15.20
N CYS A 316 20.47 -15.43 15.09
CA CYS A 316 19.24 -16.15 14.77
C CYS A 316 18.91 -17.25 15.79
N VAL A 317 17.62 -17.50 15.92
CA VAL A 317 17.05 -18.72 16.50
C VAL A 317 16.07 -19.30 15.48
N PHE A 318 15.89 -20.62 15.49
CA PHE A 318 14.87 -21.27 14.68
C PHE A 318 13.62 -21.49 15.52
N THR A 319 12.46 -21.21 14.96
CA THR A 319 11.18 -21.40 15.64
C THR A 319 10.19 -22.11 14.75
N THR A 320 9.21 -22.76 15.36
CA THR A 320 8.02 -23.26 14.67
C THR A 320 6.76 -22.91 15.45
N GLY A 321 5.61 -23.12 14.83
CA GLY A 321 4.30 -22.80 15.38
C GLY A 321 3.30 -23.94 15.19
N PRO A 322 2.10 -23.82 15.76
CA PRO A 322 1.11 -24.86 15.65
C PRO A 322 0.64 -25.06 14.21
N ILE A 323 0.38 -26.34 13.94
CA ILE A 323 -0.59 -26.86 12.99
C ILE A 323 -1.91 -26.10 12.93
N ASP A 324 -2.78 -26.38 11.95
CA ASP A 324 -4.24 -26.44 12.17
C ASP A 324 -4.93 -25.22 12.85
N THR A 325 -4.48 -24.02 12.52
CA THR A 325 -4.93 -22.78 13.18
C THR A 325 -6.29 -22.24 12.74
N GLY A 326 -6.95 -22.88 11.78
CA GLY A 326 -8.20 -22.39 11.18
C GLY A 326 -8.01 -21.18 10.26
N TYR A 327 -9.10 -20.48 9.97
CA TYR A 327 -9.19 -19.39 8.98
C TYR A 327 -9.87 -18.13 9.55
N GLY A 328 -10.01 -18.02 10.87
CA GLY A 328 -10.58 -16.85 11.55
C GLY A 328 -12.08 -16.69 11.34
N MET A 329 -12.79 -17.75 10.95
CA MET A 329 -14.24 -17.71 10.76
C MET A 329 -15.00 -17.94 12.08
N ARG A 330 -16.29 -17.60 12.09
CA ARG A 330 -17.21 -17.98 13.18
C ARG A 330 -17.22 -19.50 13.38
N HIS A 331 -17.51 -19.97 14.59
CA HIS A 331 -17.78 -21.40 14.79
C HIS A 331 -19.03 -21.84 14.01
N PRO A 332 -19.05 -23.05 13.42
CA PRO A 332 -20.22 -23.54 12.66
C PRO A 332 -21.55 -23.49 13.45
N ASN A 333 -21.51 -23.83 14.75
CA ASN A 333 -22.69 -23.80 15.61
C ASN A 333 -23.21 -22.38 15.83
N GLU A 334 -22.31 -21.40 15.97
CA GLU A 334 -22.68 -19.99 16.13
C GLU A 334 -23.23 -19.43 14.82
N ALA A 335 -22.57 -19.72 13.70
CA ALA A 335 -23.04 -19.32 12.37
C ALA A 335 -24.45 -19.86 12.08
N LYS A 336 -24.71 -21.12 12.43
CA LYS A 336 -26.05 -21.71 12.29
C LYS A 336 -27.10 -20.97 13.14
N LYS A 337 -26.78 -20.62 14.39
CA LYS A 337 -27.67 -19.84 15.26
C LYS A 337 -27.97 -18.44 14.71
N LEU A 338 -27.02 -17.85 13.99
CA LEU A 338 -27.17 -16.53 13.35
C LEU A 338 -27.88 -16.58 11.99
N GLY A 339 -28.38 -17.75 11.55
CA GLY A 339 -29.15 -17.88 10.33
C GLY A 339 -28.33 -17.91 9.04
N TYR A 340 -27.05 -18.26 9.11
CA TYR A 340 -26.21 -18.43 7.92
C TYR A 340 -26.77 -19.53 7.01
N SER A 341 -26.69 -19.30 5.69
CA SER A 341 -27.17 -20.23 4.68
C SER A 341 -26.34 -21.52 4.63
N ALA A 342 -26.91 -22.58 4.04
CA ALA A 342 -26.20 -23.84 3.83
C ALA A 342 -24.91 -23.67 3.00
N LYS A 343 -24.91 -22.73 2.04
CA LYS A 343 -23.73 -22.43 1.20
C LYS A 343 -22.61 -21.78 2.02
N GLU A 344 -22.94 -20.85 2.91
CA GLU A 344 -21.95 -20.23 3.80
C GLU A 344 -21.40 -21.23 4.82
N LEU A 345 -22.28 -22.06 5.40
CA LEU A 345 -21.86 -23.12 6.33
C LEU A 345 -20.91 -24.13 5.68
N LYS A 346 -21.02 -24.40 4.37
CA LYS A 346 -20.06 -25.27 3.65
C LYS A 346 -18.61 -24.74 3.76
N ILE A 347 -18.42 -23.43 3.71
CA ILE A 347 -17.10 -22.80 3.84
C ILE A 347 -16.69 -22.74 5.31
N ILE A 348 -17.59 -22.30 6.19
CA ILE A 348 -17.35 -22.19 7.64
C ILE A 348 -17.02 -23.54 8.26
N ASN A 349 -17.54 -24.65 7.76
CA ASN A 349 -17.20 -25.98 8.27
C ASN A 349 -15.71 -26.32 8.12
N LYS A 350 -15.00 -25.71 7.17
CA LYS A 350 -13.54 -25.85 7.05
C LYS A 350 -12.79 -25.22 8.22
N GLU A 351 -13.40 -24.25 8.91
CA GLU A 351 -12.88 -23.68 10.16
C GLU A 351 -12.77 -24.73 11.27
N ALA A 352 -13.61 -25.77 11.25
CA ALA A 352 -13.60 -26.82 12.26
C ALA A 352 -12.67 -27.98 11.89
N ALA A 353 -12.71 -28.43 10.64
CA ALA A 353 -11.84 -29.49 10.15
C ALA A 353 -11.72 -29.47 8.61
N LYS A 354 -10.59 -29.97 8.10
CA LYS A 354 -10.38 -30.21 6.66
C LYS A 354 -9.82 -31.60 6.41
N ARG A 355 -10.11 -32.16 5.24
CA ARG A 355 -9.43 -33.37 4.74
C ARG A 355 -8.19 -32.97 3.96
N VAL A 356 -7.09 -33.66 4.23
CA VAL A 356 -5.81 -33.48 3.56
C VAL A 356 -5.93 -33.89 2.09
N SER A 357 -5.69 -32.95 1.19
CA SER A 357 -5.66 -33.15 -0.26
C SER A 357 -4.33 -33.72 -0.76
N ASP A 358 -4.32 -34.21 -2.01
CA ASP A 358 -3.09 -34.67 -2.70
C ASP A 358 -2.04 -33.57 -2.88
N LEU A 359 -2.48 -32.31 -2.88
CA LEU A 359 -1.60 -31.16 -3.07
C LEU A 359 -0.84 -30.81 -1.80
N GLU A 360 -1.48 -30.94 -0.62
CA GLU A 360 -0.89 -30.57 0.66
C GLU A 360 -0.27 -31.76 1.42
N ALA A 361 -0.63 -33.01 1.08
CA ALA A 361 -0.14 -34.20 1.76
C ALA A 361 1.40 -34.28 1.86
N PRO A 362 2.19 -33.97 0.80
CA PRO A 362 3.64 -34.00 0.93
C PRO A 362 4.16 -32.99 1.96
N ALA A 363 3.71 -31.74 1.92
CA ALA A 363 4.10 -30.72 2.90
C ALA A 363 3.68 -31.06 4.34
N LEU A 364 2.56 -31.76 4.52
CA LEU A 364 2.06 -32.13 5.84
C LEU A 364 2.64 -33.45 6.38
N SER A 365 3.39 -34.19 5.56
CA SER A 365 3.95 -35.50 5.93
C SER A 365 4.94 -35.43 7.09
N VAL A 366 5.70 -34.33 7.21
CA VAL A 366 6.62 -34.08 8.33
C VAL A 366 5.91 -33.95 9.68
N TYR A 367 4.60 -33.67 9.65
CA TYR A 367 3.72 -33.63 10.82
C TYR A 367 2.89 -34.91 10.99
N GLY A 368 3.18 -35.96 10.21
CA GLY A 368 2.53 -37.26 10.32
C GLY A 368 1.21 -37.41 9.55
N TYR A 369 0.80 -36.41 8.77
CA TYR A 369 -0.45 -36.47 8.00
C TYR A 369 -0.26 -37.06 6.60
N LYS A 370 -1.30 -37.76 6.13
CA LYS A 370 -1.39 -38.40 4.82
C LYS A 370 -2.62 -37.89 4.07
N LYS A 371 -2.65 -38.10 2.76
CA LYS A 371 -3.85 -37.83 1.94
C LYS A 371 -5.08 -38.50 2.55
N GLY A 372 -6.17 -37.76 2.69
CA GLY A 372 -7.45 -38.25 3.19
C GLY A 372 -7.64 -38.11 4.70
N ASP A 373 -6.55 -37.92 5.45
CA ASP A 373 -6.60 -37.67 6.89
C ASP A 373 -7.43 -36.43 7.20
N LEU A 374 -8.13 -36.47 8.33
CA LEU A 374 -8.93 -35.35 8.81
C LEU A 374 -8.14 -34.55 9.84
N ILE A 375 -7.79 -33.32 9.50
CA ILE A 375 -7.18 -32.36 10.42
C ILE A 375 -8.29 -31.54 11.07
N LYS A 376 -8.40 -31.64 12.40
CA LYS A 376 -9.27 -30.76 13.20
C LYS A 376 -8.49 -29.51 13.58
N MET A 377 -9.10 -28.34 13.46
CA MET A 377 -8.45 -27.06 13.74
C MET A 377 -8.41 -26.77 15.24
N ASN A 378 -7.53 -27.46 15.96
CA ASN A 378 -7.50 -27.42 17.42
C ASN A 378 -6.73 -26.21 17.96
N ASN A 379 -5.82 -25.63 17.18
CA ASN A 379 -4.96 -24.54 17.63
C ASN A 379 -5.45 -23.12 17.32
N ARG A 380 -6.75 -22.95 17.05
CA ARG A 380 -7.35 -21.65 16.70
C ARG A 380 -7.11 -20.55 17.75
N LYS A 381 -7.17 -20.92 19.03
CA LYS A 381 -6.92 -19.99 20.15
C LYS A 381 -5.43 -19.72 20.42
N SER A 382 -4.55 -20.47 19.76
CA SER A 382 -3.11 -20.45 19.92
C SER A 382 -2.36 -20.16 18.62
N ALA A 383 -3.05 -19.65 17.59
CA ALA A 383 -2.49 -19.46 16.25
C ALA A 383 -1.21 -18.59 16.23
N GLY A 384 -1.03 -17.68 17.19
CA GLY A 384 0.17 -16.85 17.32
C GLY A 384 1.29 -17.45 18.19
N LYS A 385 1.08 -18.62 18.81
CA LYS A 385 2.11 -19.28 19.63
C LYS A 385 3.23 -19.82 18.73
N HIS A 386 4.45 -19.78 19.23
CA HIS A 386 5.62 -20.38 18.60
C HIS A 386 6.60 -20.83 19.68
N TRP A 387 7.53 -21.72 19.33
CA TRP A 387 8.57 -22.22 20.22
C TRP A 387 9.87 -22.43 19.46
N VAL A 388 10.99 -22.41 20.18
CA VAL A 388 12.33 -22.62 19.62
C VAL A 388 12.52 -24.09 19.23
N ILE A 389 13.15 -24.31 18.09
CA ILE A 389 13.56 -25.62 17.56
C ILE A 389 15.04 -25.58 17.16
N SER A 390 15.62 -26.75 16.95
CA SER A 390 16.96 -26.88 16.38
C SER A 390 16.98 -26.57 14.87
N PHE A 391 18.18 -26.27 14.36
CA PHE A 391 18.39 -26.17 12.91
C PHE A 391 18.03 -27.46 12.17
N GLU A 392 18.31 -28.63 12.76
CA GLU A 392 18.00 -29.92 12.14
C GLU A 392 16.49 -30.18 12.04
N GLU A 393 15.71 -29.74 13.03
CA GLU A 393 14.25 -29.78 12.96
C GLU A 393 13.71 -28.83 11.89
N PHE A 394 14.27 -27.62 11.79
CA PHE A 394 13.94 -26.67 10.71
C PHE A 394 14.26 -27.26 9.34
N LYS A 395 15.46 -27.82 9.16
CA LYS A 395 15.90 -28.51 7.96
C LYS A 395 14.95 -29.64 7.58
N LYS A 396 14.61 -30.52 8.53
CA LYS A 396 13.67 -31.63 8.31
C LYS A 396 12.30 -31.14 7.85
N ALA A 397 11.80 -30.03 8.40
CA ALA A 397 10.51 -29.46 7.97
C ALA A 397 10.51 -28.99 6.50
N LEU A 398 11.68 -28.67 5.95
CA LEU A 398 11.85 -28.24 4.56
C LEU A 398 11.98 -29.40 3.57
N GLU A 399 12.24 -30.63 4.03
CA GLU A 399 12.46 -31.82 3.19
C GLU A 399 11.42 -31.99 2.06
N PRO A 400 10.10 -31.84 2.30
CA PRO A 400 9.09 -32.07 1.26
C PRO A 400 9.08 -31.05 0.13
N TYR A 401 9.66 -29.87 0.32
CA TYR A 401 9.55 -28.73 -0.60
C TYR A 401 10.50 -28.83 -1.79
N THR A 402 10.58 -30.01 -2.42
CA THR A 402 11.41 -30.23 -3.61
C THR A 402 10.91 -29.42 -4.80
N LEU A 403 11.78 -29.16 -5.77
CA LEU A 403 11.41 -28.47 -7.00
C LEU A 403 10.22 -29.13 -7.70
N ASP A 404 10.22 -30.46 -7.83
CA ASP A 404 9.15 -31.19 -8.50
C ASP A 404 7.81 -31.05 -7.77
N TYR A 405 7.84 -31.14 -6.44
CA TYR A 405 6.64 -30.97 -5.62
C TYR A 405 6.10 -29.55 -5.75
N VAL A 406 6.95 -28.55 -5.53
CA VAL A 406 6.56 -27.14 -5.53
C VAL A 406 6.10 -26.69 -6.91
N ALA A 407 6.83 -27.04 -7.98
CA ALA A 407 6.42 -26.71 -9.34
C ALA A 407 5.05 -27.28 -9.70
N ARG A 408 4.78 -28.53 -9.32
CA ARG A 408 3.50 -29.21 -9.59
C ARG A 408 2.31 -28.51 -8.92
N ILE A 409 2.48 -28.02 -7.69
CA ILE A 409 1.40 -27.36 -6.97
C ILE A 409 1.28 -25.88 -7.33
N ALA A 410 2.40 -25.22 -7.62
CA ALA A 410 2.46 -23.77 -7.73
C ALA A 410 2.27 -23.21 -9.15
N LYS A 411 2.49 -23.98 -10.22
CA LYS A 411 2.34 -23.48 -11.61
C LYS A 411 0.95 -22.87 -11.85
N GLY A 412 0.90 -21.56 -12.09
CA GLY A 412 -0.33 -20.78 -12.22
C GLY A 412 -0.76 -20.54 -13.66
N ASP A 413 0.18 -20.27 -14.57
CA ASP A 413 -0.11 -20.07 -16.00
C ASP A 413 -0.39 -21.44 -16.65
N PRO A 414 -1.61 -21.71 -17.16
CA PRO A 414 -1.93 -22.99 -17.79
C PRO A 414 -1.09 -23.27 -19.04
N ASP A 415 -0.70 -22.23 -19.78
CA ASP A 415 -0.03 -22.33 -21.08
C ASP A 415 1.50 -22.48 -20.95
N GLU A 416 2.06 -22.23 -19.77
CA GLU A 416 3.48 -22.44 -19.50
C GLU A 416 3.80 -23.93 -19.27
N PRO A 417 4.76 -24.53 -20.00
CA PRO A 417 5.25 -25.88 -19.72
C PRO A 417 5.83 -26.00 -18.29
N LEU A 418 5.60 -27.14 -17.63
CA LEU A 418 6.06 -27.36 -16.26
C LEU A 418 7.59 -27.20 -16.11
N GLU A 419 8.37 -27.68 -17.09
CA GLU A 419 9.83 -27.56 -17.09
C GLU A 419 10.31 -26.11 -17.23
N GLN A 420 9.55 -25.26 -17.95
CA GLN A 420 9.83 -23.83 -18.01
C GLN A 420 9.59 -23.15 -16.66
N PHE A 421 8.47 -23.49 -15.99
CA PHE A 421 8.19 -22.99 -14.64
C PHE A 421 9.26 -23.44 -13.63
N LYS A 422 9.69 -24.72 -13.69
CA LYS A 422 10.80 -25.24 -12.88
C LYS A 422 12.10 -24.46 -13.11
N ALA A 423 12.44 -24.18 -14.37
CA ALA A 423 13.63 -23.41 -14.71
C ALA A 423 13.58 -21.99 -14.12
N LYS A 424 12.42 -21.34 -14.13
CA LYS A 424 12.22 -20.03 -13.48
C LYS A 424 12.41 -20.11 -11.95
N LEU A 425 11.86 -21.13 -11.30
CA LEU A 425 12.05 -21.36 -9.86
C LEU A 425 13.53 -21.58 -9.50
N LYS A 426 14.25 -22.41 -10.27
CA LYS A 426 15.69 -22.63 -10.06
C LYS A 426 16.48 -21.32 -10.17
N LYS A 427 16.29 -20.57 -11.27
CA LYS A 427 16.98 -19.29 -11.49
C LYS A 427 16.68 -18.27 -10.38
N MET A 428 15.45 -18.23 -9.88
CA MET A 428 15.11 -17.38 -8.75
C MET A 428 15.83 -17.82 -7.47
N ALA A 429 15.88 -19.12 -7.16
CA ALA A 429 16.60 -19.64 -6.00
C ALA A 429 18.11 -19.35 -6.10
N GLU A 430 18.71 -19.53 -7.28
CA GLU A 430 20.12 -19.19 -7.57
C GLU A 430 20.43 -17.73 -7.22
N LEU A 431 19.52 -16.80 -7.51
CA LEU A 431 19.68 -15.39 -7.17
C LEU A 431 19.61 -15.10 -5.66
N TYR A 432 18.88 -15.89 -4.87
CA TYR A 432 18.89 -15.82 -3.41
C TYR A 432 20.15 -16.44 -2.80
N ILE A 433 20.72 -17.45 -3.47
CA ILE A 433 21.88 -18.23 -3.02
C ILE A 433 23.21 -17.48 -3.27
N ASP A 434 23.28 -16.66 -4.31
CA ASP A 434 24.50 -15.93 -4.67
C ASP A 434 24.86 -14.85 -3.63
N LYS A 435 25.86 -15.17 -2.79
CA LYS A 435 26.37 -14.31 -1.71
C LYS A 435 26.96 -12.98 -2.19
N ASN A 436 27.27 -12.84 -3.48
CA ASN A 436 27.84 -11.60 -4.03
C ASN A 436 26.77 -10.58 -4.44
N ARG A 437 25.48 -10.91 -4.29
CA ARG A 437 24.37 -10.05 -4.71
C ARG A 437 23.70 -9.43 -3.51
N LYS A 438 23.54 -8.11 -3.56
CA LYS A 438 22.60 -7.43 -2.66
C LYS A 438 21.19 -7.65 -3.18
N ALA A 439 20.28 -8.02 -2.30
CA ALA A 439 18.89 -8.31 -2.65
C ALA A 439 17.92 -7.46 -1.83
N VAL A 440 16.84 -7.02 -2.46
CA VAL A 440 15.67 -6.44 -1.79
C VAL A 440 14.44 -7.25 -2.16
N THR A 441 13.59 -7.55 -1.17
CA THR A 441 12.33 -8.26 -1.37
C THR A 441 11.16 -7.34 -1.04
N PHE A 442 10.31 -7.06 -2.04
CA PHE A 442 9.07 -6.31 -1.88
C PHE A 442 7.88 -7.25 -1.83
N TRP A 443 6.97 -7.00 -0.88
CA TRP A 443 5.63 -7.58 -0.85
C TRP A 443 4.59 -6.52 -0.48
N THR A 444 3.32 -6.83 -0.68
CA THR A 444 2.19 -5.95 -0.30
C THR A 444 1.01 -6.83 0.08
N MET A 445 -0.17 -6.65 -0.53
CA MET A 445 -1.37 -7.37 -0.11
C MET A 445 -1.34 -8.84 -0.49
N GLY A 446 -0.54 -9.25 -1.49
CA GLY A 446 -0.41 -10.65 -1.87
C GLY A 446 0.12 -11.57 -0.75
N PHE A 447 0.90 -11.02 0.18
CA PHE A 447 1.36 -11.74 1.38
C PHE A 447 0.50 -11.45 2.61
N ASN A 448 -0.11 -10.28 2.69
CA ASN A 448 -0.81 -9.84 3.90
C ASN A 448 -2.27 -10.30 3.97
N GLN A 449 -2.95 -10.44 2.83
CA GLN A 449 -4.36 -10.83 2.68
C GLN A 449 -4.46 -12.19 2.02
#